data_AF-A0A949ZXQ2-F1
#
_entry.id   AF-A0A949ZXQ2-F1
#
_cell.length_a   1.000
_cell.length_b   1.000
_cell.length_c   1.000
_cell.angle_alpha   90.00
_cell.angle_beta   90.00
_cell.angle_gamma   90.00
#
_symmetry.space_group_name_H-M   'P 1'
#
loop_
_entity.id
_entity.type
_entity.pdbx_description
1 polymer ?
#
loop_
_entity_poly.entity_id
_entity_poly.type
_entity_poly.pdbx_seq_one_letter_code
_entity_poly.pdbx_strand_id
1 'polypeptide(L)'
;MPSRWRRKATVVAMMAIAVLGIGAQASAAGHIPILAGPWAPGQKGYGHVKPATIFNGGDPTGLVKAIHWKSWGQRRAIGTGTALWVGPHQFVAQGKFENGASIVLFQLGRCDGRLAYNAIEWYFPQHGQKFSPGTYINACTGTYYMDGHAEP
;
A
#
# COMPACT_ATOMS: atom_id res chain seq x y z
N MET A 1 -15.64 36.71 -78.95
CA MET A 1 -15.84 38.07 -78.39
C MET A 1 -17.33 38.37 -78.43
N PRO A 2 -18.01 38.97 -77.42
CA PRO A 2 -17.55 39.60 -76.19
C PRO A 2 -18.10 38.96 -74.89
N SER A 3 -17.77 39.64 -73.79
CA SER A 3 -17.95 39.39 -72.37
C SER A 3 -19.39 39.30 -71.85
N ARG A 4 -19.56 38.65 -70.67
CA ARG A 4 -20.39 39.16 -69.55
C ARG A 4 -20.21 38.37 -68.23
N TRP A 5 -19.34 38.94 -67.41
CA TRP A 5 -19.37 39.12 -65.94
C TRP A 5 -20.53 38.55 -65.10
N ARG A 6 -20.17 37.94 -63.96
CA ARG A 6 -20.77 38.02 -62.57
C ARG A 6 -20.49 36.69 -61.83
N ARG A 7 -20.15 36.60 -60.54
CA ARG A 7 -20.11 37.48 -59.36
C ARG A 7 -19.04 36.95 -58.40
N LYS A 8 -18.56 37.85 -57.55
CA LYS A 8 -17.59 37.66 -56.46
C LYS A 8 -18.16 36.72 -55.38
N ALA A 9 -17.32 35.86 -54.81
CA ALA A 9 -17.55 35.25 -53.50
C ALA A 9 -16.34 35.60 -52.60
N THR A 10 -16.53 36.58 -51.73
CA THR A 10 -15.56 36.94 -50.70
C THR A 10 -15.70 35.90 -49.58
N VAL A 11 -14.69 35.07 -49.37
CA VAL A 11 -14.62 34.19 -48.21
C VAL A 11 -14.10 35.02 -47.04
N VAL A 12 -14.97 35.32 -46.07
CA VAL A 12 -14.56 35.87 -44.76
C VAL A 12 -14.14 34.70 -43.89
N ALA A 13 -12.85 34.61 -43.57
CA ALA A 13 -12.31 33.63 -42.66
C ALA A 13 -12.71 33.96 -41.21
N MET A 14 -13.50 33.10 -40.57
CA MET A 14 -13.67 33.11 -39.11
C MET A 14 -12.61 32.19 -38.51
N MET A 15 -11.51 32.76 -38.00
CA MET A 15 -10.61 32.06 -37.10
C MET A 15 -11.30 31.90 -35.73
N ALA A 16 -11.77 30.69 -35.43
CA ALA A 16 -12.13 30.31 -34.07
C ALA A 16 -10.84 30.01 -33.29
N ILE A 17 -10.45 30.93 -32.40
CA ILE A 17 -9.38 30.68 -31.44
C ILE A 17 -9.99 29.83 -30.32
N ALA A 18 -9.83 28.52 -30.41
CA ALA A 18 -10.10 27.62 -29.29
C ALA A 18 -8.97 27.78 -28.27
N VAL A 19 -9.21 28.57 -27.22
CA VAL A 19 -8.34 28.59 -26.04
C VAL A 19 -8.53 27.25 -25.32
N LEU A 20 -7.65 26.30 -25.62
CA LEU A 20 -7.52 25.07 -24.84
C LEU A 20 -6.99 25.47 -23.47
N GLY A 21 -7.91 25.65 -22.52
CA GLY A 21 -7.58 25.78 -21.11
C GLY A 21 -6.84 24.52 -20.67
N ILE A 22 -5.51 24.64 -20.51
CA ILE A 22 -4.69 23.61 -19.88
C ILE A 22 -5.06 23.64 -18.40
N GLY A 23 -6.07 22.86 -18.03
CA GLY A 23 -6.33 22.53 -16.64
C GLY A 23 -5.11 21.76 -16.14
N ALA A 24 -4.19 22.45 -15.49
CA ALA A 24 -3.14 21.82 -14.71
C ALA A 24 -3.85 21.03 -13.60
N GLN A 25 -4.07 19.74 -13.83
CA GLN A 25 -4.39 18.81 -12.76
C GLN A 25 -3.15 18.81 -11.88
N ALA A 26 -3.20 19.58 -10.80
CA ALA A 26 -2.25 19.45 -9.73
C ALA A 26 -2.34 18.01 -9.24
N SER A 27 -1.38 17.17 -9.65
CA SER A 27 -1.12 15.92 -8.98
C SER A 27 -0.91 16.29 -7.52
N ALA A 28 -1.89 16.00 -6.67
CA ALA A 28 -1.68 16.08 -5.23
C ALA A 28 -0.41 15.27 -4.98
N ALA A 29 0.65 15.93 -4.53
CA ALA A 29 1.84 15.26 -4.03
C ALA A 29 1.38 14.48 -2.78
N GLY A 30 0.79 13.31 -3.04
CA GLY A 30 0.22 12.46 -2.03
C GLY A 30 1.35 12.08 -1.10
N HIS A 31 1.19 12.39 0.18
CA HIS A 31 2.15 11.99 1.19
C HIS A 31 2.39 10.48 1.03
N ILE A 32 3.64 10.04 0.94
CA ILE A 32 3.92 8.60 0.81
C ILE A 32 3.47 7.93 2.12
N PRO A 33 2.59 6.92 2.08
CA PRO A 33 2.12 6.31 3.31
C PRO A 33 3.25 5.64 4.05
N ILE A 34 3.22 5.74 5.36
CA ILE A 34 4.12 4.98 6.23
C ILE A 34 3.47 3.64 6.60
N LEU A 35 4.28 2.69 7.05
CA LEU A 35 3.76 1.73 8.03
C LEU A 35 3.45 2.55 9.28
N ALA A 36 2.25 2.45 9.84
CA ALA A 36 1.73 3.21 10.97
C ALA A 36 2.75 3.58 12.08
N GLY A 37 2.42 4.56 12.93
CA GLY A 37 3.25 4.88 14.09
C GLY A 37 3.39 3.70 15.06
N PRO A 38 4.49 3.63 15.84
CA PRO A 38 4.59 2.63 16.91
C PRO A 38 3.54 2.93 18.01
N TRP A 39 2.83 1.90 18.45
CA TRP A 39 1.86 1.94 19.55
C TRP A 39 2.43 1.40 20.87
N ALA A 40 3.58 0.72 20.84
CA ALA A 40 4.24 0.15 22.01
C ALA A 40 5.78 0.22 21.92
N PRO A 41 6.50 0.17 23.06
CA PRO A 41 7.96 0.07 23.06
C PRO A 41 8.47 -1.21 22.37
N GLY A 42 9.69 -1.13 21.82
CA GLY A 42 10.37 -2.30 21.23
C GLY A 42 9.96 -2.62 19.79
N GLN A 43 9.02 -1.88 19.21
CA GLN A 43 8.63 -2.04 17.81
C GLN A 43 9.71 -1.55 16.83
N LYS A 44 9.76 -2.15 15.63
CA LYS A 44 10.67 -1.75 14.54
C LYS A 44 9.94 -1.62 13.21
N GLY A 45 10.37 -0.66 12.39
CA GLY A 45 9.83 -0.41 11.05
C GLY A 45 8.62 0.52 10.99
N TYR A 46 7.87 0.61 12.09
CA TYR A 46 6.77 1.54 12.27
C TYR A 46 7.22 3.00 12.14
N GLY A 47 6.40 3.84 11.54
CA GLY A 47 6.68 5.25 11.25
C GLY A 47 7.47 5.51 9.95
N HIS A 48 7.90 4.46 9.25
CA HIS A 48 8.77 4.55 8.08
C HIS A 48 8.08 4.09 6.78
N VAL A 49 8.58 4.61 5.67
CA VAL A 49 8.24 4.16 4.31
C VAL A 49 9.11 2.94 3.98
N LYS A 50 8.51 1.85 3.51
CA LYS A 50 9.20 0.64 3.04
C LYS A 50 10.27 0.12 4.03
N PRO A 51 9.93 -0.16 5.29
CA PRO A 51 10.91 -0.68 6.25
C PRO A 51 11.45 -2.04 5.80
N ALA A 52 12.75 -2.28 5.99
CA ALA A 52 13.38 -3.58 5.71
C ALA A 52 13.16 -4.62 6.84
N THR A 53 12.57 -4.20 7.96
CA THR A 53 12.23 -5.05 9.10
C THR A 53 10.97 -4.51 9.76
N ILE A 54 10.04 -5.41 10.07
CA ILE A 54 8.85 -5.12 10.86
C ILE A 54 8.96 -5.98 12.12
N PHE A 55 8.83 -5.36 13.29
CA PHE A 55 8.74 -6.09 14.56
C PHE A 55 7.65 -5.50 15.44
N ASN A 56 6.70 -6.35 15.84
CA ASN A 56 5.58 -5.94 16.70
C ASN A 56 5.95 -5.87 18.18
N GLY A 57 7.11 -6.41 18.58
CA GLY A 57 7.52 -6.52 19.98
C GLY A 57 7.07 -7.84 20.63
N GLY A 58 7.67 -8.16 21.78
CA GLY A 58 7.26 -9.27 22.66
C GLY A 58 7.65 -10.67 22.21
N ASP A 59 7.28 -11.06 20.99
CA ASP A 59 7.35 -12.44 20.52
C ASP A 59 7.95 -12.56 19.10
N PRO A 60 8.81 -13.56 18.81
CA PRO A 60 9.48 -13.69 17.52
C PRO A 60 8.56 -14.01 16.33
N THR A 61 7.32 -14.49 16.56
CA THR A 61 6.31 -14.59 15.48
C THR A 61 5.92 -13.22 14.94
N GLY A 62 6.06 -12.17 15.75
CA GLY A 62 5.87 -10.76 15.40
C GLY A 62 6.97 -10.12 14.56
N LEU A 63 7.97 -10.89 14.10
CA LEU A 63 9.16 -10.39 13.41
C LEU A 63 9.24 -10.84 11.95
N VAL A 64 9.39 -9.87 11.04
CA VAL A 64 9.77 -10.07 9.65
C VAL A 64 11.02 -9.26 9.33
N LYS A 65 12.04 -9.90 8.75
CA LYS A 65 13.33 -9.30 8.38
C LYS A 65 13.55 -9.38 6.87
N ALA A 66 14.58 -8.67 6.40
CA ALA A 66 15.06 -8.69 5.01
C ALA A 66 13.91 -8.47 4.00
N ILE A 67 13.07 -7.48 4.27
CA ILE A 67 11.85 -7.25 3.48
C ILE A 67 12.21 -6.61 2.14
N HIS A 68 11.74 -7.22 1.06
CA HIS A 68 11.78 -6.69 -0.29
C HIS A 68 10.38 -6.29 -0.73
N TRP A 69 10.15 -4.99 -0.89
CA TRP A 69 8.85 -4.44 -1.30
C TRP A 69 8.67 -4.50 -2.82
N LYS A 70 7.62 -5.19 -3.28
CA LYS A 70 7.18 -5.23 -4.67
C LYS A 70 6.31 -4.01 -5.02
N SER A 71 5.46 -3.57 -4.09
CA SER A 71 4.61 -2.39 -4.27
C SER A 71 4.52 -1.57 -2.99
N TRP A 72 4.29 -0.27 -3.14
CA TRP A 72 4.05 0.69 -2.05
C TRP A 72 3.30 1.90 -2.58
N GLY A 73 2.59 2.63 -1.70
CA GLY A 73 1.85 3.84 -2.05
C GLY A 73 0.48 3.59 -2.68
N GLN A 74 0.21 2.37 -3.13
CA GLN A 74 -1.11 1.96 -3.64
C GLN A 74 -2.03 1.57 -2.48
N ARG A 75 -3.28 1.19 -2.78
CA ARG A 75 -4.24 0.64 -1.79
C ARG A 75 -3.66 -0.50 -0.94
N ARG A 76 -2.69 -1.23 -1.49
CA ARG A 76 -1.92 -2.26 -0.79
C ARG A 76 -0.42 -2.09 -1.08
N ALA A 77 0.41 -2.25 -0.05
CA ALA A 77 1.83 -2.51 -0.21
C ALA A 77 2.08 -4.01 -0.05
N ILE A 78 2.87 -4.58 -0.95
CA ILE A 78 3.15 -6.01 -1.01
C ILE A 78 4.66 -6.19 -0.94
N GLY A 79 5.13 -7.09 -0.07
CA GLY A 79 6.53 -7.45 0.04
C GLY A 79 6.72 -8.93 0.35
N THR A 80 7.97 -9.36 0.33
CA THR A 80 8.40 -10.68 0.80
C THR A 80 9.55 -10.53 1.78
N GLY A 81 9.69 -11.47 2.72
CA GLY A 81 10.76 -11.40 3.73
C GLY A 81 11.00 -12.74 4.43
N THR A 82 11.77 -12.67 5.51
CA THR A 82 12.07 -13.80 6.40
C THR A 82 11.29 -13.66 7.70
N ALA A 83 10.45 -14.62 8.03
CA ALA A 83 9.62 -14.61 9.24
C ALA A 83 9.68 -15.97 9.96
N LEU A 84 9.32 -16.00 11.24
CA LEU A 84 9.27 -17.25 12.00
C LEU A 84 8.01 -18.05 11.59
N TRP A 85 8.22 -19.19 10.96
CA TRP A 85 7.15 -20.17 10.74
C TRP A 85 7.00 -21.05 11.98
N VAL A 86 5.77 -21.14 12.48
CA VAL A 86 5.36 -22.09 13.52
C VAL A 86 4.28 -22.97 12.91
N GLY A 87 4.63 -24.22 12.63
CA GLY A 87 3.73 -25.15 11.95
C GLY A 87 2.63 -25.70 12.86
N PRO A 88 1.67 -26.44 12.29
CA PRO A 88 0.67 -27.16 13.07
C PRO A 88 1.33 -28.05 14.14
N HIS A 89 0.77 -28.04 15.35
CA HIS A 89 1.27 -28.79 16.52
C HIS A 89 2.67 -28.40 17.00
N GLN A 90 3.21 -27.26 16.56
CA GLN A 90 4.45 -26.69 17.09
C GLN A 90 4.15 -25.56 18.08
N PHE A 91 5.08 -25.34 19.02
CA PHE A 91 5.12 -24.12 19.83
C PHE A 91 6.19 -23.16 19.30
N VAL A 92 6.15 -21.90 19.74
CA VAL A 92 7.01 -20.82 19.23
C VAL A 92 8.49 -21.19 19.24
N ALA A 93 9.00 -21.81 20.30
CA ALA A 93 10.41 -22.19 20.40
C ALA A 93 10.84 -23.32 19.45
N GLN A 94 9.91 -24.04 18.80
CA GLN A 94 10.20 -24.98 17.72
C GLN A 94 10.16 -24.33 16.33
N GLY A 95 9.70 -23.08 16.25
CA GLY A 95 9.57 -22.37 14.98
C GLY A 95 10.90 -22.17 14.28
N LYS A 96 10.84 -21.97 12.97
CA LYS A 96 12.02 -21.75 12.12
C LYS A 96 11.86 -20.49 11.29
N PHE A 97 12.91 -19.68 11.22
CA PHE A 97 12.92 -18.55 10.30
C PHE A 97 12.99 -19.07 8.88
N GLU A 98 11.97 -18.73 8.09
CA GLU A 98 11.86 -19.12 6.69
C GLU A 98 11.75 -17.89 5.79
N ASN A 99 12.34 -17.99 4.61
CA ASN A 99 12.19 -17.00 3.56
C ASN A 99 10.85 -17.18 2.83
N GLY A 100 10.41 -16.16 2.10
CA GLY A 100 9.22 -16.24 1.25
C GLY A 100 7.91 -15.95 1.97
N ALA A 101 7.96 -15.52 3.24
CA ALA A 101 6.79 -14.94 3.90
C ALA A 101 6.29 -13.76 3.07
N SER A 102 5.02 -13.77 2.69
CA SER A 102 4.36 -12.68 1.96
C SER A 102 3.79 -11.68 2.94
N ILE A 103 4.10 -10.40 2.75
CA ILE A 103 3.64 -9.30 3.60
C ILE A 103 2.66 -8.45 2.80
N VAL A 104 1.50 -8.17 3.37
CA VAL A 104 0.49 -7.28 2.81
C VAL A 104 0.16 -6.20 3.82
N LEU A 105 0.48 -4.96 3.48
CA LEU A 105 -0.03 -3.79 4.18
C LEU A 105 -1.25 -3.25 3.42
N PHE A 106 -2.34 -3.01 4.12
CA PHE A 106 -3.60 -2.58 3.51
C PHE A 106 -4.38 -1.64 4.44
N GLN A 107 -5.61 -1.30 4.05
CA GLN A 107 -6.41 -0.26 4.70
C GLN A 107 -5.66 1.07 4.79
N LEU A 108 -5.43 1.69 3.62
CA LEU A 108 -4.81 3.00 3.53
C LEU A 108 -5.72 4.05 4.18
N GLY A 109 -5.22 4.71 5.21
CA GLY A 109 -5.96 5.69 6.00
C GLY A 109 -5.00 6.63 6.70
N ARG A 110 -5.33 6.99 7.94
CA ARG A 110 -4.44 7.79 8.79
C ARG A 110 -4.26 7.11 10.14
N CYS A 111 -3.04 7.17 10.67
CA CYS A 111 -2.74 6.98 12.09
C CYS A 111 -2.12 8.28 12.59
N ASP A 112 -2.61 8.86 13.68
CA ASP A 112 -2.12 10.11 14.27
C ASP A 112 -1.94 11.24 13.24
N GLY A 113 -2.92 11.39 12.36
CA GLY A 113 -2.93 12.43 11.32
C GLY A 113 -1.97 12.19 10.15
N ARG A 114 -1.14 11.14 10.14
CA ARG A 114 -0.22 10.79 9.03
C ARG A 114 -0.84 9.74 8.11
N LEU A 115 -0.66 9.89 6.79
CA LEU A 115 -1.11 8.86 5.85
C LEU A 115 -0.37 7.55 6.14
N ALA A 116 -1.10 6.47 6.38
CA ALA A 116 -0.54 5.20 6.83
C ALA A 116 -1.31 3.99 6.29
N TYR A 117 -0.63 2.85 6.25
CA TYR A 117 -1.29 1.55 6.21
C TYR A 117 -1.66 1.12 7.63
N ASN A 118 -2.94 0.82 7.83
CA ASN A 118 -3.50 0.54 9.14
C ASN A 118 -3.69 -0.95 9.42
N ALA A 119 -3.46 -1.82 8.42
CA ALA A 119 -3.60 -3.27 8.56
C ALA A 119 -2.38 -4.00 8.00
N ILE A 120 -1.88 -4.98 8.75
CA ILE A 120 -0.72 -5.82 8.40
C ILE A 120 -1.13 -7.28 8.46
N GLU A 121 -0.86 -8.01 7.40
CA GLU A 121 -0.87 -9.46 7.41
C GLU A 121 0.45 -9.97 6.83
N TRP A 122 1.00 -11.03 7.41
CA TRP A 122 1.97 -11.85 6.72
C TRP A 122 1.63 -13.33 6.86
N TYR A 123 1.94 -14.09 5.81
CA TYR A 123 1.62 -15.51 5.70
C TYR A 123 2.69 -16.24 4.88
N PHE A 124 2.64 -17.57 4.88
CA PHE A 124 3.64 -18.44 4.24
C PHE A 124 3.01 -19.23 3.07
N PRO A 125 3.06 -18.70 1.83
CA PRO A 125 2.50 -19.36 0.66
C PRO A 125 3.06 -20.77 0.43
N GLN A 126 4.33 -21.01 0.76
CA GLN A 126 4.97 -22.32 0.61
C GLN A 126 4.32 -23.41 1.47
N HIS A 127 3.59 -23.02 2.52
CA HIS A 127 2.82 -23.91 3.40
C HIS A 127 1.32 -23.89 3.07
N GLY A 128 0.95 -23.37 1.90
CA GLY A 128 -0.45 -23.31 1.42
C GLY A 128 -1.28 -22.17 1.99
N GLN A 129 -0.71 -21.31 2.85
CA GLN A 129 -1.41 -20.14 3.38
C GLN A 129 -1.67 -19.09 2.29
N LYS A 130 -2.70 -18.27 2.50
CA LYS A 130 -3.13 -17.23 1.57
C LYS A 130 -3.54 -15.99 2.36
N PHE A 131 -3.41 -14.83 1.71
CA PHE A 131 -3.91 -13.56 2.23
C PHE A 131 -5.40 -13.66 2.60
N SER A 132 -5.74 -13.26 3.82
CA SER A 132 -7.11 -13.19 4.34
C SER A 132 -7.39 -11.76 4.83
N PRO A 133 -8.21 -10.96 4.13
CA PRO A 133 -8.42 -9.56 4.49
C PRO A 133 -9.11 -9.34 5.85
N GLY A 134 -9.65 -10.40 6.47
CA GLY A 134 -10.21 -10.39 7.82
C GLY A 134 -9.20 -10.76 8.92
N THR A 135 -7.98 -11.16 8.55
CA THR A 135 -6.93 -11.64 9.45
C THR A 135 -5.73 -10.71 9.41
N TYR A 136 -5.60 -9.82 10.39
CA TYR A 136 -4.55 -8.79 10.38
C TYR A 136 -4.31 -8.17 11.75
N ILE A 137 -3.14 -7.55 11.91
CA ILE A 137 -2.88 -6.62 13.01
C ILE A 137 -3.27 -5.22 12.55
N ASN A 138 -4.11 -4.55 13.35
CA ASN A 138 -4.32 -3.13 13.21
C ASN A 138 -3.04 -2.39 13.60
N ALA A 139 -2.35 -1.83 12.63
CA ALA A 139 -1.07 -1.17 12.78
C ALA A 139 -1.16 0.16 13.55
N CYS A 140 -2.34 0.75 13.74
CA CYS A 140 -2.44 1.95 14.58
C CYS A 140 -2.56 1.59 16.07
N THR A 141 -3.15 0.44 16.41
CA THR A 141 -3.55 0.11 17.80
C THR A 141 -2.91 -1.15 18.36
N GLY A 142 -2.36 -2.02 17.51
CA GLY A 142 -1.86 -3.34 17.88
C GLY A 142 -2.93 -4.41 18.05
N THR A 143 -4.21 -4.08 17.88
CA THR A 143 -5.31 -5.05 17.98
C THR A 143 -5.22 -6.06 16.85
N TYR A 144 -5.33 -7.35 17.19
CA TYR A 144 -5.38 -8.40 16.21
C TYR A 144 -6.81 -8.73 15.81
N TYR A 145 -7.05 -8.93 14.52
CA TYR A 145 -8.33 -9.29 13.95
C TYR A 145 -8.23 -10.67 13.32
N MET A 146 -9.23 -11.51 13.58
CA MET A 146 -9.45 -12.80 12.93
C MET A 146 -10.87 -12.84 12.38
N ASP A 147 -11.02 -13.25 11.11
CA ASP A 147 -12.30 -13.31 10.40
C ASP A 147 -13.13 -12.01 10.51
N GLY A 148 -12.46 -10.87 10.63
CA GLY A 148 -13.08 -9.55 10.74
C GLY A 148 -13.47 -9.13 12.16
N HIS A 149 -13.17 -9.95 13.18
CA HIS A 149 -13.45 -9.67 14.58
C HIS A 149 -12.16 -9.42 15.36
N ALA A 150 -12.16 -8.44 16.26
CA ALA A 150 -11.04 -8.23 17.16
C ALA A 150 -10.92 -9.42 18.12
N GLU A 151 -9.72 -9.99 18.25
CA GLU A 151 -9.46 -10.95 19.31
C GLU A 151 -9.51 -10.26 20.69
N PRO A 152 -10.09 -10.90 21.72
CA PRO A 152 -10.17 -10.36 23.07
C PRO A 152 -8.82 -10.07 23.74
#